data_AF-A0A933B173-F1
#
_entry.id   AF-A0A933B173-F1
#
_cell.length_a   1.000
_cell.length_b   1.000
_cell.length_c   1.000
_cell.angle_alpha   90.00
_cell.angle_beta   90.00
_cell.angle_gamma   90.00
#
_symmetry.space_group_name_H-M   'P 1'
#
loop_
_entity.id
_entity.type
_entity.pdbx_description
1 polymer ?
#
loop_
_entity_poly.entity_id
_entity_poly.type
_entity_poly.pdbx_seq_one_letter_code
_entity_poly.pdbx_strand_id
1 'polypeptide(L)'
;MTTKAETRTVRVVNRNIGPANDTRGYYGVHIDRVTVPWVCCTCGGPRGEPQPYNFCEDGEWLVCDRWTNPCGHVDVYDDVIAQAISQTRSNGASTELGTELRRD
;
A
#
# COMPACT_ATOMS: atom_id res chain seq x y z
N MET A 1 -11.84 -20.10 8.47
CA MET A 1 -12.30 -18.74 8.82
C MET A 1 -11.11 -17.82 8.62
N THR A 2 -11.07 -17.03 7.55
CA THR A 2 -9.97 -16.09 7.31
C THR A 2 -10.25 -14.83 8.12
N THR A 3 -9.55 -14.66 9.23
CA THR A 3 -9.66 -13.43 10.04
C THR A 3 -9.25 -12.25 9.16
N LYS A 4 -10.06 -11.20 9.13
CA LYS A 4 -9.71 -9.96 8.42
C LYS A 4 -8.44 -9.42 9.09
N ALA A 5 -7.34 -9.33 8.33
CA ALA A 5 -6.11 -8.74 8.83
C ALA A 5 -6.38 -7.29 9.25
N GLU A 6 -5.84 -6.88 10.40
CA GLU A 6 -5.89 -5.49 10.85
C GLU A 6 -5.25 -4.59 9.80
N THR A 7 -5.82 -3.41 9.58
CA THR A 7 -5.26 -2.42 8.66
C THR A 7 -4.49 -1.35 9.40
N ARG A 8 -3.42 -0.84 8.80
CA ARG A 8 -2.62 0.24 9.37
C ARG A 8 -2.26 1.27 8.30
N THR A 9 -2.21 2.53 8.71
CA THR A 9 -1.76 3.63 7.85
C THR A 9 -0.28 3.90 8.07
N VAL A 10 0.51 3.91 7.00
CA VAL A 10 1.96 4.14 7.03
C VAL A 10 2.39 5.12 5.95
N ARG A 11 3.53 5.77 6.17
CA ARG A 11 4.21 6.66 5.21
C ARG A 11 5.19 5.85 4.39
N VAL A 12 4.96 5.76 3.09
CA VAL A 12 5.82 5.01 2.16
C VAL A 12 6.41 5.96 1.13
N VAL A 13 7.63 5.63 0.69
CA VAL A 13 8.28 6.39 -0.38
C VAL A 13 7.70 5.94 -1.71
N ASN A 14 7.17 6.88 -2.49
CA ASN A 14 6.68 6.66 -3.84
C ASN A 14 7.60 7.37 -4.83
N ARG A 15 8.27 6.59 -5.69
CA ARG A 15 9.14 7.08 -6.77
C ARG A 15 8.52 6.92 -8.17
N ASN A 16 7.33 6.35 -8.24
CA ASN A 16 6.66 5.96 -9.47
C ASN A 16 5.47 6.89 -9.78
N ILE A 17 5.67 8.21 -9.67
CA ILE A 17 4.61 9.22 -9.86
C ILE A 17 4.37 9.54 -11.36
N GLY A 18 5.02 8.80 -12.26
CA GLY A 18 4.82 8.98 -13.70
C GLY A 18 3.46 8.51 -14.20
N PRO A 19 2.97 9.10 -15.31
CA PRO A 19 1.84 8.52 -16.02
C PRO A 19 2.20 7.08 -16.40
N ALA A 20 1.21 6.18 -16.30
CA ALA A 20 1.42 4.72 -16.43
C ALA A 20 2.07 4.26 -17.76
N ASN A 21 2.17 5.15 -18.76
CA ASN A 21 2.78 4.91 -20.06
C ASN A 21 4.14 5.60 -20.25
N ASP A 22 4.68 6.31 -19.25
CA ASP A 22 6.00 6.94 -19.32
C ASP A 22 6.99 6.19 -18.43
N THR A 23 7.72 5.26 -19.04
CA THR A 23 8.82 4.50 -18.42
C THR A 23 10.13 5.29 -18.34
N ARG A 24 10.16 6.55 -18.81
CA ARG A 24 11.36 7.39 -18.88
C ARG A 24 11.37 8.54 -17.88
N GLY A 25 10.23 8.84 -17.24
CA GLY A 25 10.10 9.96 -16.33
C GLY A 25 10.38 9.59 -14.88
N TYR A 26 11.45 10.17 -14.31
CA TYR A 26 11.57 10.34 -12.86
C TYR A 26 10.86 11.63 -12.47
N TYR A 27 9.85 11.54 -11.60
CA TYR A 27 9.00 12.69 -11.21
C TYR A 27 9.26 13.16 -9.77
N GLY A 28 10.45 12.84 -9.24
CA GLY A 28 10.82 13.11 -7.87
C GLY A 28 10.33 12.04 -6.90
N VAL A 29 10.78 12.21 -5.65
CA VAL A 29 10.42 11.37 -4.52
C VAL A 29 9.26 11.99 -3.74
N HIS A 30 8.27 11.18 -3.40
CA HIS A 30 7.10 11.62 -2.64
C HIS A 30 6.82 10.69 -1.47
N ILE A 31 6.13 11.22 -0.45
CA ILE A 31 5.69 10.44 0.72
C ILE A 31 4.17 10.25 0.68
N ASP A 32 3.74 9.03 0.40
CA ASP A 32 2.34 8.65 0.39
C ASP A 32 1.92 8.08 1.75
N ARG A 33 0.70 8.42 2.18
CA ARG A 33 0.05 7.77 3.33
C ARG A 33 -0.89 6.70 2.81
N VAL A 34 -0.50 5.44 2.98
CA VAL A 34 -1.28 4.29 2.50
C VAL A 34 -1.86 3.51 3.67
N THR A 35 -3.12 3.07 3.53
CA THR A 35 -3.77 2.15 4.46
C THR A 35 -3.78 0.76 3.84
N VAL A 36 -3.20 -0.21 4.56
CA VAL A 36 -2.99 -1.58 4.05
C VAL A 36 -3.31 -2.61 5.13
N PRO A 37 -3.71 -3.84 4.76
CA PRO A 37 -3.60 -4.98 5.67
C PRO A 37 -2.19 -5.06 6.24
N TRP A 38 -2.06 -5.26 7.55
CA TRP A 38 -0.77 -5.29 8.23
C TRP A 38 -0.11 -6.67 8.16
N VAL A 39 0.06 -7.15 6.93
CA VAL A 39 0.67 -8.44 6.60
C VAL A 39 1.67 -8.28 5.45
N CYS A 40 2.75 -9.08 5.48
CA CYS A 40 3.80 -9.08 4.47
C CYS A 40 3.21 -9.31 3.07
N CYS A 41 3.63 -8.50 2.09
CA CYS A 41 3.12 -8.60 0.72
C CYS A 41 3.45 -9.94 0.06
N THR A 42 4.55 -10.58 0.47
CA THR A 42 5.05 -11.83 -0.13
C THR A 42 4.38 -13.08 0.44
N CYS A 43 4.26 -13.18 1.76
CA CYS A 43 3.81 -14.43 2.41
C CYS A 43 2.55 -14.30 3.27
N GLY A 44 2.02 -13.10 3.47
CA GLY A 44 0.84 -12.87 4.33
C GLY A 44 1.10 -13.03 5.84
N GLY A 45 2.35 -13.27 6.26
CA GLY A 45 2.73 -13.26 7.67
C GLY A 45 2.67 -11.87 8.29
N PRO A 46 2.84 -11.74 9.63
CA PRO A 46 2.77 -10.45 10.30
C PRO A 46 3.87 -9.49 9.82
N ARG A 47 3.54 -8.21 9.71
CA ARG A 47 4.55 -7.15 9.55
C ARG A 47 5.15 -6.75 10.89
N GLY A 48 6.38 -6.26 10.86
CA GLY A 48 7.02 -5.64 12.03
C GLY A 48 6.35 -4.32 12.43
N GLU A 49 6.81 -3.71 13.51
CA GLU A 49 6.35 -2.38 13.90
C GLU A 49 6.99 -1.29 13.02
N PRO A 50 6.19 -0.35 12.48
CA PRO A 50 6.71 0.76 11.69
C PRO A 50 7.43 1.75 12.61
N GLN A 51 8.57 2.21 12.14
CA GLN A 51 9.39 3.20 12.81
C GLN A 51 9.67 4.36 11.85
N PRO A 52 9.56 5.62 12.31
CA PRO A 52 9.94 6.77 11.49
C PRO A 52 11.40 6.67 11.09
N TYR A 53 11.67 7.00 9.83
CA TYR A 53 13.01 7.05 9.27
C TYR A 53 13.17 8.30 8.43
N ASN A 54 14.14 9.13 8.82
CA ASN A 54 14.51 10.35 8.09
C ASN A 54 15.59 10.00 7.05
N PHE A 55 15.42 10.50 5.84
CA PHE A 55 16.40 10.33 4.76
C PHE A 55 16.47 11.59 3.90
N CYS A 56 17.58 11.73 3.17
CA CYS A 56 17.79 12.83 2.22
C CYS A 56 17.84 12.26 0.82
N GLU A 57 17.02 12.80 -0.08
CA GLU A 57 16.95 12.42 -1.49
C GLU A 57 16.65 13.67 -2.32
N ASP A 58 17.38 13.88 -3.42
CA ASP A 58 17.30 15.09 -4.25
C ASP A 58 17.46 16.43 -3.51
N GLY A 59 18.19 16.42 -2.39
CA GLY A 59 18.41 17.60 -1.56
C GLY A 59 17.25 17.94 -0.62
N GLU A 60 16.19 17.13 -0.60
CA GLU A 60 15.07 17.24 0.33
C GLU A 60 15.20 16.22 1.47
N TRP A 61 14.90 16.66 2.70
CA TRP A 61 14.81 15.78 3.87
C TRP A 61 13.37 15.30 4.06
N LEU A 62 13.18 13.99 3.96
CA LEU A 62 11.88 13.32 3.98
C LEU A 62 11.78 12.34 5.15
N VAL A 63 10.55 11.95 5.50
CA VAL A 63 10.28 10.96 6.56
C VAL A 63 9.32 9.88 6.06
N CYS A 64 9.80 8.64 6.02
CA CYS A 64 8.97 7.46 5.78
C CYS A 64 8.90 6.55 7.02
N ASP A 65 8.11 5.49 6.94
CA ASP A 65 8.04 4.44 7.96
C ASP A 65 8.77 3.18 7.45
N ARG A 66 9.73 2.67 8.23
CA ARG A 66 10.43 1.41 7.97
C ARG A 66 10.01 0.35 8.98
N TRP A 67 10.04 -0.91 8.60
CA TRP A 67 9.79 -2.03 9.51
C TRP A 67 10.61 -3.25 9.08
N THR A 68 10.71 -4.22 9.98
CA THR A 68 11.37 -5.50 9.71
C THR A 68 10.38 -6.62 9.94
N ASN A 69 10.08 -7.38 8.89
CA ASN A 69 9.15 -8.49 8.99
C ASN A 69 9.83 -9.69 9.67
N PRO A 70 9.19 -10.31 10.70
CA PRO A 70 9.72 -11.52 11.32
C PRO A 70 9.90 -12.69 10.35
N CYS A 71 9.16 -12.70 9.22
CA CYS A 71 9.30 -13.71 8.19
C CYS A 71 10.57 -13.57 7.33
N GLY A 72 11.34 -12.49 7.48
CA GLY A 72 12.57 -12.24 6.74
C GLY A 72 12.40 -11.62 5.35
N HIS A 73 11.18 -11.52 4.82
CA HIS A 73 10.92 -10.83 3.56
C HIS A 73 10.98 -9.31 3.73
N VAL A 74 11.53 -8.64 2.71
CA VAL A 74 11.51 -7.17 2.61
C VAL A 74 10.21 -6.75 1.93
N ASP A 75 9.44 -5.88 2.57
CA ASP A 75 8.34 -5.20 1.89
C ASP A 75 8.91 -4.01 1.10
N VAL A 76 8.96 -4.14 -0.22
CA VAL A 76 9.27 -3.02 -1.10
C VAL A 76 8.05 -2.09 -1.12
N TYR A 77 8.26 -0.77 -0.99
CA TYR A 77 7.16 0.19 -0.88
C TYR A 77 6.20 0.17 -2.08
N ASP A 78 6.70 -0.10 -3.28
CA ASP A 78 5.85 -0.26 -4.48
C ASP A 78 4.81 -1.39 -4.31
N ASP A 79 5.21 -2.51 -3.72
CA ASP A 79 4.30 -3.62 -3.44
C ASP A 79 3.29 -3.26 -2.34
N VAL A 80 3.71 -2.48 -1.34
CA VAL A 80 2.81 -1.97 -0.29
C VAL A 80 1.76 -1.03 -0.89
N ILE A 81 2.16 -0.15 -1.80
CA ILE A 81 1.26 0.75 -2.53
C ILE A 81 0.28 -0.08 -3.40
N ALA A 82 0.78 -1.08 -4.15
CA ALA A 82 -0.06 -1.95 -4.95
C ALA A 82 -1.07 -2.75 -4.11
N GLN A 83 -0.66 -3.21 -2.93
CA GLN A 83 -1.53 -3.86 -1.94
C GLN A 83 -2.64 -2.90 -1.47
N ALA A 84 -2.32 -1.63 -1.19
CA ALA A 84 -3.29 -0.62 -0.80
C ALA A 84 -4.34 -0.38 -1.89
N ILE A 85 -3.89 -0.19 -3.14
CA ILE A 85 -4.78 0.03 -4.30
C ILE A 85 -5.72 -1.17 -4.51
N SER A 86 -5.19 -2.39 -4.39
CA SER A 86 -5.97 -3.62 -4.53
C SER A 86 -7.05 -3.74 -3.44
N GLN A 87 -6.76 -3.28 -2.22
CA GLN A 87 -7.73 -3.26 -1.12
C GLN A 87 -8.86 -2.25 -1.38
N THR A 88 -8.54 -1.04 -1.85
CA THR A 88 -9.54 -0.02 -2.19
C THR A 88 -10.53 -0.54 -3.24
N ARG A 89 -10.05 -1.22 -4.29
CA ARG A 89 -10.90 -1.81 -5.33
C ARG A 89 -11.82 -2.90 -4.78
N SER A 90 -11.33 -3.72 -3.86
CA SER A 90 -12.10 -4.79 -3.21
C SER A 90 -13.19 -4.25 -2.29
N ASN A 91 -12.93 -3.15 -1.57
CA ASN A 91 -13.92 -2.51 -0.70
C ASN A 91 -15.01 -1.76 -1.50
N GLY A 92 -14.70 -1.23 -2.68
CA GLY A 92 -15.67 -0.52 -3.54
C GLY A 92 -16.65 -1.43 -4.29
N ALA A 93 -16.35 -2.73 -4.41
CA ALA A 93 -17.18 -3.68 -5.16
C ALA A 93 -18.32 -4.33 -4.33
N SER A 94 -18.51 -3.94 -3.07
CA SER A 94 -19.53 -4.53 -2.18
C SER A 94 -20.83 -3.71 -2.09
N THR A 95 -21.01 -2.67 -2.91
CA THR A 95 -22.21 -1.82 -2.89
C THR A 95 -22.95 -1.98 -4.23
N GLU A 96 -24.08 -2.70 -4.16
CA GLU A 96 -25.20 -2.76 -5.13
C GLU A 96 -25.15 -3.75 -6.32
N LEU A 97 -25.50 -5.00 -6.03
CA LEU A 97 -26.30 -5.85 -6.94
C LEU A 97 -27.58 -6.29 -6.21
N GLY A 98 -28.52 -5.35 -6.07
CA GLY A 98 -29.90 -5.62 -5.69
C GLY A 98 -30.80 -5.60 -6.93
N THR A 99 -30.82 -6.69 -7.70
CA THR A 99 -31.76 -6.86 -8.82
C THR A 99 -33.08 -7.40 -8.28
N GLU A 100 -34.10 -6.55 -8.10
CA GLU A 100 -35.49 -7.01 -7.96
C GLU A 100 -36.18 -6.94 -9.33
N LEU A 101 -36.10 -8.06 -10.05
CA LEU A 101 -36.94 -8.34 -11.21
C LEU A 101 -38.33 -8.76 -10.68
N ARG A 102 -39.27 -7.81 -10.52
CA ARG A 102 -40.70 -8.15 -10.42
C ARG A 102 -41.33 -8.07 -11.81
N ARG A 103 -41.90 -9.21 -12.22
CA ARG A 103 -42.76 -9.36 -13.40
C ARG A 103 -44.15 -8.86 -13.02
N ASP A 104 -44.77 -8.11 -13.93
CA ASP A 104 -46.23 -7.95 -14.03
C ASP A 104 -46.69 -8.50 -15.39
#